data_AF-A0A139XC49-F1
#
_entry.id   AF-A0A139XC49-F1
#
_cell.length_a   1.000
_cell.length_b   1.000
_cell.length_c   1.000
_cell.angle_alpha   90.00
_cell.angle_beta   90.00
_cell.angle_gamma   90.00
#
_symmetry.space_group_name_H-M   'P 1'
#
loop_
_entity.id
_entity.type
_entity.pdbx_description
1 polymer ?
#
loop_
_entity_poly.entity_id
_entity_poly.type
_entity_poly.pdbx_seq_one_letter_code
_entity_poly.pdbx_strand_id
1 'polypeptide(L)'
;MNTEQKVLEVSAAQITKSLLSDLEELSRCAGEPYSAVFADSIIRKMREMVDKCMGDPYTEVVVALHDALAHQNRWLDYTAEQYQGAYNLFLSLVARGKIDNTEVENSIIALEKLGFNTLPFSINFDDNSQEELEF
;
A
#
# COMPACT_ATOMS: atom_id res chain seq x y z
N MET A 1 -41.48 6.06 13.51
CA MET A 1 -40.48 4.99 13.35
C MET A 1 -40.30 4.74 11.87
N ASN A 2 -39.27 5.34 11.27
CA ASN A 2 -38.82 4.95 9.94
C ASN A 2 -37.37 4.50 10.12
N THR A 3 -37.18 3.19 10.07
CA THR A 3 -35.88 2.55 10.23
C THR A 3 -35.10 2.83 8.96
N GLU A 4 -34.52 4.03 8.86
CA GLU A 4 -33.52 4.30 7.84
C GLU A 4 -32.42 3.28 8.04
N GLN A 5 -32.33 2.40 7.05
CA GLN A 5 -31.33 1.38 6.89
C GLN A 5 -29.99 2.10 6.87
N LYS A 6 -29.37 2.20 8.06
CA LYS A 6 -28.04 2.75 8.26
C LYS A 6 -27.09 1.79 7.55
N VAL A 7 -26.93 1.97 6.23
CA VAL A 7 -25.87 1.34 5.47
C VAL A 7 -24.61 1.68 6.25
N LEU A 8 -23.98 0.67 6.83
CA LEU A 8 -22.70 0.83 7.49
C LEU A 8 -21.75 1.31 6.41
N GLU A 9 -21.57 2.63 6.30
CA GLU A 9 -20.54 3.23 5.45
C GLU A 9 -19.23 2.55 5.82
N VAL A 10 -18.68 1.80 4.88
CA VAL A 10 -17.40 1.12 5.09
C VAL A 10 -16.37 2.23 5.25
N SER A 11 -15.79 2.33 6.44
CA SER A 11 -14.79 3.36 6.72
C SER A 11 -13.45 2.92 6.14
N ALA A 12 -12.74 3.86 5.51
CA ALA A 12 -11.36 3.66 5.05
C ALA A 12 -10.47 3.09 6.16
N ALA A 13 -10.58 3.62 7.39
CA ALA A 13 -9.86 3.11 8.55
C ALA A 13 -10.19 1.65 8.90
N GLN A 14 -11.43 1.20 8.69
CA GLN A 14 -11.82 -0.20 8.90
C GLN A 14 -11.21 -1.13 7.85
N ILE A 15 -11.22 -0.72 6.57
CA ILE A 15 -10.56 -1.48 5.51
C ILE A 15 -9.05 -1.53 5.79
N THR A 16 -8.41 -0.40 6.10
CA THR A 16 -6.99 -0.35 6.47
C THR A 16 -6.67 -1.29 7.64
N LYS A 17 -7.51 -1.33 8.67
CA LYS A 17 -7.35 -2.27 9.78
C LYS A 17 -7.40 -3.73 9.33
N SER A 18 -8.23 -4.05 8.34
CA SER A 18 -8.33 -5.41 7.80
C SER A 18 -7.10 -5.85 6.98
N LEU A 19 -6.23 -4.91 6.55
CA LEU A 19 -4.97 -5.21 5.89
C LEU A 19 -3.93 -5.79 6.85
N LEU A 20 -4.03 -5.45 8.14
CA LEU A 20 -3.03 -5.80 9.16
C LEU A 20 -2.82 -7.31 9.27
N SER A 21 -3.88 -8.12 9.19
CA SER A 21 -3.74 -9.58 9.22
C SER A 21 -2.90 -10.09 8.06
N ASP A 22 -3.09 -9.54 6.86
CA ASP A 22 -2.42 -10.04 5.67
C ASP A 22 -0.96 -9.57 5.64
N LEU A 23 -0.68 -8.35 6.12
CA LEU A 23 0.69 -7.85 6.30
C LEU A 23 1.46 -8.67 7.35
N GLU A 24 0.80 -9.05 8.44
CA GLU A 24 1.41 -9.90 9.47
C GLU A 24 1.72 -11.30 8.94
N GLU A 25 0.80 -11.90 8.18
CA GLU A 25 1.07 -13.20 7.56
C GLU A 25 2.16 -13.11 6.49
N LEU A 26 2.14 -12.09 5.62
CA LEU A 26 3.20 -11.84 4.64
C LEU A 26 4.57 -11.65 5.30
N SER A 27 4.63 -10.99 6.46
CA SER A 27 5.85 -10.88 7.27
C SER A 27 6.38 -12.26 7.69
N ARG A 28 5.50 -13.19 8.05
CA ARG A 28 5.90 -14.54 8.49
C ARG A 28 6.29 -15.47 7.35
N CYS A 29 5.71 -15.28 6.17
CA CYS A 29 5.84 -16.23 5.05
C CYS A 29 6.41 -15.63 3.76
N ALA A 30 7.06 -14.46 3.83
CA ALA A 30 7.65 -13.82 2.66
C ALA A 30 8.54 -14.78 1.85
N GLY A 31 8.35 -14.80 0.53
CA GLY A 31 9.09 -15.67 -0.39
C GLY A 31 8.56 -17.11 -0.48
N GLU A 32 7.64 -17.52 0.39
CA GLU A 32 7.04 -18.86 0.33
C GLU A 32 5.90 -18.91 -0.70
N PRO A 33 5.68 -20.03 -1.42
CA PRO A 33 4.62 -20.12 -2.42
C PRO A 33 3.21 -19.84 -1.88
N TYR A 34 2.94 -20.21 -0.62
CA TYR A 34 1.62 -19.99 -0.01
C TYR A 34 1.38 -18.53 0.38
N SER A 35 2.40 -17.66 0.42
CA SER A 35 2.24 -16.22 0.67
C SER A 35 1.33 -15.53 -0.35
N ALA A 36 1.20 -16.12 -1.54
CA ALA A 36 0.32 -15.66 -2.61
C ALA A 36 -1.14 -15.47 -2.18
N VAL A 37 -1.65 -16.27 -1.22
CA VAL A 37 -3.04 -16.13 -0.75
C VAL A 37 -3.24 -14.83 0.04
N PHE A 38 -2.23 -14.41 0.79
CA PHE A 38 -2.25 -13.17 1.56
C PHE A 38 -1.97 -11.96 0.67
N ALA A 39 -1.09 -12.11 -0.33
CA ALA A 39 -0.89 -11.11 -1.37
C ALA A 39 -2.16 -10.84 -2.20
N ASP A 40 -2.88 -11.90 -2.63
CA ASP A 40 -4.17 -11.73 -3.32
C ASP A 40 -5.20 -11.04 -2.40
N SER A 41 -5.31 -11.51 -1.15
CA SER A 41 -6.24 -10.95 -0.18
C SER A 41 -5.98 -9.46 0.06
N ILE A 42 -4.73 -9.06 0.29
CA ILE A 42 -4.39 -7.67 0.59
C ILE A 42 -4.64 -6.77 -0.63
N ILE A 43 -4.25 -7.21 -1.83
CA ILE A 43 -4.48 -6.47 -3.09
C ILE A 43 -5.98 -6.30 -3.35
N ARG A 44 -6.81 -7.33 -3.09
CA ARG A 44 -8.27 -7.21 -3.22
C ARG A 44 -8.86 -6.19 -2.25
N LYS A 45 -8.42 -6.19 -0.98
CA LYS A 45 -8.86 -5.21 0.02
C LYS A 45 -8.44 -3.78 -0.36
N MET A 46 -7.23 -3.61 -0.90
CA MET A 46 -6.74 -2.33 -1.42
C MET A 46 -7.64 -1.79 -2.55
N ARG A 47 -8.03 -2.65 -3.51
CA ARG A 47 -8.96 -2.27 -4.58
C ARG A 47 -10.34 -1.90 -4.05
N GLU A 48 -10.87 -2.68 -3.12
CA GLU A 48 -12.14 -2.38 -2.46
C GLU A 48 -12.12 -0.99 -1.80
N MET A 49 -10.98 -0.60 -1.22
CA MET A 49 -10.80 0.73 -0.64
C MET A 49 -10.83 1.84 -1.68
N VAL A 50 -10.17 1.65 -2.82
CA VAL A 50 -10.24 2.61 -3.94
C VAL A 50 -11.69 2.76 -4.43
N ASP A 51 -12.42 1.66 -4.54
CA ASP A 51 -13.80 1.66 -5.04
C ASP A 51 -14.77 2.35 -4.06
N LYS A 52 -14.57 2.20 -2.74
CA LYS A 52 -15.53 2.65 -1.71
C LYS A 52 -15.14 3.93 -1.00
N CYS A 53 -13.86 4.25 -0.93
CA CYS A 53 -13.30 5.31 -0.09
C CYS A 53 -12.38 6.24 -0.90
N MET A 54 -12.67 6.46 -2.18
CA MET A 54 -11.93 7.39 -3.02
C MET A 54 -11.86 8.79 -2.37
N GLY A 55 -10.67 9.36 -2.30
CA GLY A 55 -10.42 10.68 -1.70
C GLY A 55 -10.26 10.68 -0.18
N ASP A 56 -10.36 9.52 0.49
CA ASP A 56 -9.97 9.41 1.89
C ASP A 56 -8.43 9.37 2.03
N PRO A 57 -7.83 10.11 2.99
CA PRO A 57 -6.39 10.11 3.22
C PRO A 57 -5.76 8.73 3.40
N TYR A 58 -6.46 7.79 4.05
CA TYR A 58 -5.96 6.42 4.18
C TYR A 58 -5.85 5.74 2.81
N THR A 59 -6.75 6.04 1.87
CA THR A 59 -6.77 5.44 0.53
C THR A 59 -5.49 5.78 -0.23
N GLU A 60 -4.96 7.00 -0.08
CA GLU A 60 -3.72 7.40 -0.75
C GLU A 60 -2.51 6.57 -0.28
N VAL A 61 -2.37 6.37 1.03
CA VAL A 61 -1.29 5.55 1.60
C VAL A 61 -1.44 4.08 1.17
N VAL A 62 -2.68 3.57 1.13
CA VAL A 62 -2.97 2.20 0.72
C VAL A 62 -2.72 1.99 -0.78
N VAL A 63 -3.01 2.98 -1.63
CA VAL A 63 -2.67 2.96 -3.05
C VAL A 63 -1.16 2.95 -3.26
N ALA A 64 -0.41 3.75 -2.51
CA ALA A 64 1.06 3.73 -2.61
C ALA A 64 1.64 2.34 -2.30
N LEU A 65 1.11 1.64 -1.28
CA LEU A 65 1.50 0.25 -1.01
C LEU A 65 1.01 -0.70 -2.12
N HIS A 66 -0.23 -0.54 -2.60
CA HIS A 66 -0.76 -1.35 -3.70
C HIS A 66 0.14 -1.28 -4.94
N ASP A 67 0.57 -0.09 -5.34
CA ASP A 67 1.42 0.11 -6.50
C ASP A 67 2.79 -0.55 -6.31
N ALA A 68 3.34 -0.50 -5.11
CA ALA A 68 4.56 -1.21 -4.76
C ALA A 68 4.41 -2.74 -4.96
N LEU A 69 3.33 -3.33 -4.43
CA LEU A 69 3.08 -4.77 -4.40
C LEU A 69 2.62 -5.34 -5.76
N ALA A 70 1.63 -4.70 -6.38
CA ALA A 70 0.90 -5.26 -7.52
C ALA A 70 1.67 -5.11 -8.83
N HIS A 71 2.44 -4.02 -8.99
CA HIS A 71 3.20 -3.80 -10.20
C HIS A 71 4.22 -4.93 -10.38
N GLN A 72 4.14 -5.61 -11.53
CA GLN A 72 4.99 -6.74 -11.91
C GLN A 72 5.05 -7.87 -10.86
N ASN A 73 4.06 -8.00 -9.99
CA ASN A 73 4.04 -8.97 -8.88
C ASN A 73 5.23 -8.83 -7.91
N ARG A 74 5.74 -7.62 -7.71
CA ARG A 74 6.87 -7.36 -6.78
C ARG A 74 6.57 -7.68 -5.32
N TRP A 75 5.32 -7.99 -4.96
CA TRP A 75 5.01 -8.63 -3.68
C TRP A 75 5.88 -9.89 -3.43
N LEU A 76 6.37 -10.56 -4.48
CA LEU A 76 7.33 -11.67 -4.38
C LEU A 76 8.72 -11.25 -3.90
N ASP A 77 9.12 -10.01 -4.17
CA ASP A 77 10.50 -9.52 -4.00
C ASP A 77 10.72 -8.85 -2.63
N TYR A 78 9.65 -8.52 -1.92
CA TYR A 78 9.74 -7.87 -0.61
C TYR A 78 9.99 -8.87 0.52
N THR A 79 10.84 -8.47 1.48
CA THR A 79 11.26 -9.32 2.59
C THR A 79 10.27 -9.30 3.76
N ALA A 80 10.40 -10.29 4.64
CA ALA A 80 9.69 -10.36 5.92
C ALA A 80 9.79 -9.05 6.72
N GLU A 81 10.98 -8.45 6.79
CA GLU A 81 11.21 -7.19 7.52
C GLU A 81 10.46 -6.01 6.90
N GLN A 82 10.38 -5.95 5.57
CA GLN A 82 9.64 -4.90 4.87
C GLN A 82 8.14 -5.01 5.16
N TYR A 83 7.59 -6.22 5.10
CA TYR A 83 6.20 -6.47 5.47
C TYR A 83 5.91 -6.17 6.95
N GLN A 84 6.82 -6.52 7.86
CA GLN A 84 6.70 -6.16 9.27
C GLN A 84 6.72 -4.65 9.48
N GLY A 85 7.57 -3.94 8.75
CA GLY A 85 7.64 -2.48 8.75
C GLY A 85 6.32 -1.85 8.28
N ALA A 86 5.76 -2.36 7.18
CA ALA A 86 4.46 -1.93 6.69
C ALA A 86 3.34 -2.21 7.71
N TYR A 87 3.31 -3.41 8.31
CA TYR A 87 2.38 -3.74 9.38
C TYR A 87 2.44 -2.71 10.52
N ASN A 88 3.63 -2.41 11.03
CA ASN A 88 3.83 -1.45 12.12
C ASN A 88 3.37 -0.04 11.74
N LEU A 89 3.67 0.40 10.51
CA LEU A 89 3.22 1.69 9.97
C LEU A 89 1.69 1.75 9.96
N PHE A 90 1.02 0.80 9.32
CA PHE A 90 -0.44 0.79 9.20
C PHE A 90 -1.14 0.61 10.56
N LEU A 91 -0.57 -0.17 11.48
CA LEU A 91 -1.06 -0.29 12.84
C LEU A 91 -1.08 1.07 13.54
N SER A 92 0.00 1.85 13.39
CA SER A 92 0.09 3.19 13.96
C SER A 92 -0.92 4.17 13.35
N LEU A 93 -1.18 4.08 12.05
CA LEU A 93 -2.15 4.93 11.35
C LEU A 93 -3.58 4.65 11.78
N VAL A 94 -3.95 3.37 11.89
CA VAL A 94 -5.29 2.96 12.35
C VAL A 94 -5.53 3.37 13.80
N ALA A 95 -4.49 3.33 14.66
CA ALA A 95 -4.60 3.76 16.05
C ALA A 95 -4.90 5.26 16.23
N ARG A 96 -4.54 6.11 15.25
CA ARG A 96 -4.83 7.55 15.25
C ARG A 96 -6.27 7.89 14.86
N GLY A 97 -6.93 7.02 14.10
CA GLY A 97 -8.33 7.14 13.68
C GLY A 97 -8.62 8.13 12.55
N LYS A 98 -7.94 9.29 12.51
CA LYS A 98 -7.92 10.22 11.37
C LYS A 98 -6.49 10.62 11.07
N ILE A 99 -6.19 10.82 9.80
CA ILE A 99 -4.89 11.31 9.35
C ILE A 99 -5.07 12.51 8.42
N ASP A 100 -4.13 13.45 8.45
CA ASP A 100 -4.05 14.60 7.56
C ASP A 100 -3.06 14.38 6.41
N ASN A 101 -2.97 15.34 5.48
CA ASN A 101 -2.09 15.25 4.32
C ASN A 101 -0.60 15.12 4.70
N THR A 102 -0.18 15.75 5.80
CA THR A 102 1.21 15.65 6.27
C THR A 102 1.50 14.22 6.74
N GLU A 103 0.54 13.59 7.40
CA GLU A 103 0.64 12.19 7.81
C GLU A 103 0.59 11.23 6.62
N VAL A 104 -0.19 11.53 5.58
CA VAL A 104 -0.20 10.77 4.32
C VAL A 104 1.19 10.81 3.67
N GLU A 105 1.74 12.00 3.43
CA GLU A 105 3.06 12.17 2.81
C GLU A 105 4.17 11.45 3.62
N ASN A 106 4.17 11.64 4.94
CA ASN A 106 5.14 10.98 5.82
C ASN A 106 5.00 9.45 5.79
N SER A 107 3.79 8.93 5.61
CA SER A 107 3.54 7.49 5.53
C SER A 107 4.05 6.90 4.21
N ILE A 108 3.86 7.62 3.10
CA ILE A 108 4.40 7.22 1.79
C ILE A 108 5.94 7.22 1.85
N ILE A 109 6.55 8.27 2.39
CA ILE A 109 8.01 8.34 2.61
C ILE A 109 8.48 7.20 3.54
N ALA A 110 7.70 6.81 4.54
CA ALA A 110 8.03 5.70 5.42
C ALA A 110 8.02 4.36 4.68
N LEU A 111 7.06 4.13 3.77
CA LEU A 111 7.04 2.95 2.88
C LEU A 111 8.28 2.93 1.98
N GLU A 112 8.67 4.07 1.40
CA GLU A 112 9.87 4.17 0.57
C GLU A 112 11.16 3.89 1.36
N LYS A 113 11.25 4.40 2.60
CA LYS A 113 12.38 4.11 3.51
C LYS A 113 12.44 2.64 3.93
N LEU A 114 11.31 1.94 3.93
CA LEU A 114 11.24 0.49 4.09
C LEU A 114 11.63 -0.26 2.80
N GLY A 115 11.84 0.45 1.68
CA GLY A 115 12.26 -0.12 0.40
C GLY A 115 11.11 -0.51 -0.52
N PHE A 116 9.87 -0.11 -0.24
CA PHE A 116 8.77 -0.27 -1.18
C PHE A 116 8.89 0.74 -2.32
N ASN A 117 8.68 0.28 -3.56
CA ASN A 117 8.67 1.15 -4.74
C ASN A 117 7.24 1.68 -4.97
N THR A 118 6.87 2.71 -4.22
CA THR A 118 5.55 3.37 -4.23
C THR A 118 5.21 4.09 -5.54
N LEU A 119 6.21 4.40 -6.37
CA LEU A 119 6.05 5.09 -7.65
C LEU A 119 6.73 4.31 -8.80
N PRO A 120 6.19 3.13 -9.16
CA PRO A 120 6.86 2.19 -10.05
C PRO A 120 6.74 2.50 -11.54
N PHE A 121 6.28 3.70 -11.89
CA PHE A 121 6.08 4.16 -13.25
C PHE A 121 7.19 5.12 -13.72
N SER A 122 8.23 5.28 -12.92
CA SER A 122 9.38 6.11 -13.26
C SER A 122 10.03 5.61 -14.55
N ILE A 123 10.17 6.52 -15.51
CA ILE A 123 10.93 6.28 -16.73
C ILE A 123 12.41 6.37 -16.34
N ASN A 124 13.14 5.26 -16.49
CA ASN A 124 14.59 5.34 -16.54
C ASN A 124 14.94 6.09 -17.82
N PHE A 125 15.30 7.36 -17.68
CA PHE A 125 16.04 8.04 -18.73
C PHE A 125 17.42 7.41 -18.72
N ASP A 126 17.61 6.36 -19.52
CA ASP A 126 18.95 5.84 -19.77
C ASP A 126 19.78 7.02 -20.31
N ASP A 127 20.74 7.47 -19.52
CA ASP A 127 21.68 8.56 -19.80
C ASP A 127 22.68 8.11 -20.87
N ASN A 128 22.18 7.79 -22.07
CA ASN A 128 22.92 7.21 -23.18
C ASN A 128 22.45 7.74 -24.54
N SER A 129 22.24 9.04 -24.63
CA SER A 129 22.48 9.76 -25.89
C SER A 129 23.69 10.67 -25.69
N GLN A 130 24.89 10.10 -25.82
CA GLN A 130 26.01 10.87 -26.36
C GLN A 130 25.59 11.31 -27.76
N GLU A 131 24.96 12.48 -27.87
CA GLU A 131 25.00 13.23 -29.11
C GLU A 131 26.44 13.70 -29.27
N GLU A 132 27.22 12.98 -30.07
CA GLU A 132 28.42 13.52 -30.69
C GLU A 132 28.01 14.76 -31.49
N LEU A 133 28.16 15.93 -30.90
CA LEU A 133 28.16 17.19 -31.63
C LEU A 133 29.48 17.27 -32.40
N GLU A 134 29.49 16.76 -33.63
CA GLU A 134 30.50 17.11 -34.62
C GLU A 134 30.38 18.62 -34.92
N PHE A 135 31.39 19.40 -34.54
CA PHE A 135 31.70 20.72 -35.08
C PHE A 135 33.18 20.80 -35.46
#